data_AF-A0A447XV22-F1
#
_entry.id   AF-A0A447XV22-F1
#
_cell.length_a   1.000
_cell.length_b   1.000
_cell.length_c   1.000
_cell.angle_alpha   90.00
_cell.angle_beta   90.00
_cell.angle_gamma   90.00
#
_symmetry.space_group_name_H-M   'P 1'
#
loop_
_entity.id
_entity.type
_entity.pdbx_description
1 polymer ?
#
loop_
_entity_poly.entity_id
_entity_poly.type
_entity_poly.pdbx_seq_one_letter_code
_entity_poly.pdbx_strand_id
1 'polypeptide(L)'
;MEELESGYVPPENWERGINAFYTSYYVSQYYSDYKASGNNKSTYVRFNSGLNLLGWQLHSDASFSKTNNNPGVWKSNTLYLERGFAQLLGTLRVGDMYTSSDIFDSVRFSGVRLFS
;
A
#
# COMPACT_ATOMS: atom_id res chain seq x y z
N MET A 1 -31.19 21.16 -18.94
CA MET A 1 -29.73 21.21 -18.75
C MET A 1 -29.49 20.72 -17.34
N GLU A 2 -28.80 19.60 -17.20
CA GLU A 2 -28.44 19.06 -15.90
C GLU A 2 -27.33 19.95 -15.34
N GLU A 3 -27.68 20.79 -14.35
CA GLU A 3 -26.76 21.75 -13.75
C GLU A 3 -25.84 20.97 -12.79
N LEU A 4 -24.73 20.45 -13.31
CA LEU A 4 -23.73 19.78 -12.50
C LEU A 4 -22.92 20.84 -11.75
N GLU A 5 -22.69 20.63 -10.44
CA GLU A 5 -21.84 21.53 -9.65
C GLU A 5 -20.45 21.66 -10.27
N SER A 6 -19.85 22.84 -10.16
CA SER A 6 -18.50 23.10 -10.67
C SER A 6 -17.49 22.15 -10.02
N GLY A 7 -16.94 21.22 -10.80
CA GLY A 7 -15.98 20.21 -10.35
C GLY A 7 -16.57 18.81 -10.16
N TYR A 8 -17.88 18.65 -10.32
CA TYR A 8 -18.49 17.32 -10.35
C TYR A 8 -18.08 16.56 -11.61
N VAL A 9 -17.51 15.38 -11.43
CA VAL A 9 -17.16 14.46 -12.52
C VAL A 9 -18.16 13.31 -12.52
N PRO A 10 -19.01 13.20 -13.56
CA PRO A 10 -19.94 12.09 -13.70
C PRO A 10 -19.24 10.73 -13.57
N PRO A 11 -19.86 9.72 -12.93
CA PRO A 11 -19.25 8.40 -12.76
C PRO A 11 -18.88 7.71 -14.08
N GLU A 12 -19.54 8.08 -15.18
CA GLU A 12 -19.27 7.63 -16.54
C GLU A 12 -17.91 8.09 -17.08
N ASN A 13 -17.38 9.20 -16.55
CA ASN A 13 -16.11 9.78 -16.95
C ASN A 13 -14.93 9.29 -16.09
N TRP A 14 -15.13 8.31 -15.20
CA TRP A 14 -14.06 7.77 -14.38
C TRP A 14 -13.11 6.90 -15.23
N GLU A 15 -11.94 7.44 -15.55
CA GLU A 15 -10.87 6.68 -16.21
C GLU A 15 -10.24 5.68 -15.24
N ARG A 16 -10.17 4.41 -15.66
CA ARG A 16 -9.68 3.28 -14.84
C ARG A 16 -8.14 3.15 -14.82
N GLY A 17 -7.45 4.16 -15.34
CA GLY A 17 -6.00 4.16 -15.55
C GLY A 17 -5.55 3.21 -16.66
N ILE A 18 -4.23 3.15 -16.85
CA ILE A 18 -3.58 2.27 -17.82
C ILE A 18 -3.13 0.95 -17.18
N ASN A 19 -2.99 -0.08 -18.00
CA ASN A 19 -2.35 -1.31 -17.56
C ASN A 19 -0.86 -1.05 -17.32
N ALA A 20 -0.41 -1.19 -16.08
CA ALA A 20 0.96 -0.91 -15.71
C ALA A 20 1.35 -1.63 -14.42
N PHE A 21 2.59 -2.08 -14.37
CA PHE A 21 3.26 -2.45 -13.13
C PHE A 21 4.18 -1.31 -12.71
N TYR A 22 4.16 -0.98 -11.43
CA TYR A 22 5.10 -0.04 -10.85
C TYR A 22 5.60 -0.54 -9.51
N THR A 23 6.81 -0.13 -9.15
CA THR A 23 7.37 -0.37 -7.83
C THR A 23 8.25 0.81 -7.46
N SER A 24 8.13 1.25 -6.22
CA SER A 24 9.05 2.17 -5.60
C SER A 24 9.79 1.43 -4.49
N TYR A 25 11.05 1.77 -4.29
CA TYR A 25 11.89 1.16 -3.29
C TYR A 25 12.52 2.22 -2.41
N TYR A 26 12.71 1.88 -1.14
CA TYR A 26 13.48 2.65 -0.19
C TYR A 26 14.49 1.72 0.46
N VAL A 27 15.77 2.09 0.43
CA VAL A 27 16.86 1.31 1.01
C VAL A 27 17.61 2.19 1.99
N SER A 28 17.83 1.69 3.20
CA SER A 28 18.63 2.33 4.22
C SER A 28 19.58 1.32 4.84
N GLN A 29 20.86 1.69 4.94
CA GLN A 29 21.86 0.88 5.59
C GLN A 29 22.60 1.74 6.61
N TYR A 30 22.73 1.21 7.82
CA TYR A 30 23.41 1.83 8.93
C TYR A 30 24.59 0.94 9.36
N TYR A 31 25.72 1.56 9.64
CA TYR A 31 26.90 0.92 10.19
C TYR A 31 27.48 1.81 11.30
N SER A 32 27.81 1.19 12.43
CA SER A 32 28.48 1.84 13.54
C SER A 32 29.57 0.94 14.08
N ASP A 33 30.72 1.51 14.40
CA ASP A 33 31.85 0.82 15.00
C ASP A 33 32.14 1.46 16.37
N TYR A 34 32.08 0.64 17.42
CA TYR A 34 32.34 1.06 18.79
C TYR A 34 33.66 0.46 19.27
N LYS A 35 34.60 1.34 19.63
CA LYS A 35 35.96 1.00 20.12
C LYS A 35 36.00 -0.10 21.19
N ALA A 36 34.95 -0.27 21.99
CA ALA A 36 34.88 -1.27 23.07
C ALA A 36 33.67 -2.24 22.99
N SER A 37 32.77 -2.09 22.00
CA SER A 37 31.49 -2.83 21.96
C SER A 37 31.22 -3.54 20.62
N GLY A 38 32.22 -3.57 19.72
CA GLY A 38 32.10 -4.19 18.40
C GLY A 38 31.37 -3.30 17.38
N ASN A 39 30.92 -3.90 16.27
CA ASN A 39 30.21 -3.19 15.21
C ASN A 39 28.72 -3.53 15.18
N ASN A 40 27.91 -2.57 14.73
CA ASN A 40 26.48 -2.74 14.53
C ASN A 40 26.14 -2.36 13.09
N LYS A 41 25.56 -3.30 12.34
CA LYS A 41 25.09 -3.11 10.97
C LYS A 41 23.59 -3.34 10.92
N SER A 42 22.83 -2.38 10.41
CA SER A 42 21.40 -2.56 10.15
C SER A 42 21.11 -2.28 8.68
N THR A 43 20.23 -3.06 8.07
CA THR A 43 19.79 -2.88 6.69
C THR A 43 18.27 -2.96 6.68
N TYR A 44 17.64 -1.98 6.04
CA TYR A 44 16.20 -1.90 5.86
C TYR A 44 15.90 -1.63 4.40
N VAL A 45 14.95 -2.37 3.85
CA VAL A 45 14.44 -2.17 2.50
C VAL A 45 12.92 -2.18 2.56
N ARG A 46 12.26 -1.26 1.86
CA ARG A 46 10.80 -1.25 1.68
C ARG A 46 10.48 -1.17 0.21
N PHE A 47 9.50 -1.95 -0.23
CA PHE A 47 8.92 -1.92 -1.55
C PHE A 47 7.45 -1.52 -1.43
N ASN A 48 7.06 -0.52 -2.21
CA ASN A 48 5.66 -0.19 -2.44
C ASN A 48 5.37 -0.41 -3.93
N SER A 49 4.59 -1.43 -4.21
CA SER A 49 4.36 -1.96 -5.55
C SER A 49 2.87 -1.91 -5.89
N GLY A 50 2.57 -1.71 -7.17
CA GLY A 50 1.23 -1.81 -7.69
C GLY A 50 1.18 -2.43 -9.08
N LEU A 51 0.06 -3.08 -9.36
CA LEU A 51 -0.28 -3.62 -10.67
C LEU A 51 -1.71 -3.21 -11.01
N ASN A 52 -1.84 -2.37 -12.03
CA ASN A 52 -3.12 -1.99 -12.61
C ASN A 52 -3.37 -2.87 -13.83
N LEU A 53 -4.47 -3.62 -13.84
CA LEU A 53 -4.83 -4.49 -14.95
C LEU A 53 -6.35 -4.61 -15.08
N LEU A 54 -6.89 -4.27 -16.25
CA LEU A 54 -8.32 -4.44 -16.57
C LEU A 54 -9.27 -3.77 -15.53
N GLY A 55 -8.85 -2.63 -14.98
CA GLY A 55 -9.61 -1.87 -13.97
C GLY A 55 -9.54 -2.44 -12.55
N TRP A 56 -8.72 -3.46 -12.30
CA TRP A 56 -8.32 -3.91 -10.97
C TRP A 56 -6.95 -3.37 -10.60
N GLN A 57 -6.79 -3.02 -9.33
CA GLN A 57 -5.56 -2.43 -8.80
C GLN A 57 -5.06 -3.30 -7.65
N LEU A 58 -3.97 -4.02 -7.87
CA LEU A 58 -3.29 -4.76 -6.80
C LEU A 58 -2.26 -3.84 -6.16
N HIS A 59 -2.28 -3.72 -4.83
CA HIS A 59 -1.32 -2.94 -4.06
C HIS A 59 -0.60 -3.83 -3.05
N SER A 60 0.71 -3.64 -2.92
CA SER A 60 1.54 -4.34 -1.94
C SER A 60 2.54 -3.39 -1.28
N ASP A 61 2.63 -3.48 0.04
CA ASP A 61 3.66 -2.85 0.85
C ASP A 61 4.42 -3.91 1.63
N ALA A 62 5.69 -4.11 1.28
CA ALA A 62 6.54 -5.12 1.90
C ALA A 62 7.85 -4.50 2.36
N SER A 63 8.40 -5.03 3.45
CA SER A 63 9.69 -4.59 3.97
C SER A 63 10.57 -5.76 4.34
N PHE A 64 11.87 -5.54 4.23
CA PHE A 64 12.92 -6.44 4.65
C PHE A 64 13.80 -5.72 5.67
N SER A 65 14.10 -6.37 6.78
CA SER A 65 15.02 -5.84 7.77
C SER A 65 16.03 -6.89 8.21
N LYS A 66 17.27 -6.47 8.41
CA LYS A 66 18.34 -7.31 8.94
C LYS A 66 19.23 -6.49 9.87
N THR A 67 19.55 -7.05 11.03
CA THR A 67 20.48 -6.44 11.98
C THR A 67 21.58 -7.43 12.33
N ASN A 68 22.83 -7.00 12.16
CA ASN A 68 24.03 -7.78 12.41
C ASN A 68 23.98 -9.15 11.72
N ASN A 69 24.27 -10.20 12.49
CA ASN A 69 24.28 -11.58 12.06
C ASN A 69 22.90 -12.25 12.17
N ASN A 70 21.86 -11.53 12.58
CA ASN A 70 20.51 -12.10 12.64
C ASN A 70 20.01 -12.42 11.22
N PRO A 71 19.17 -13.46 11.08
CA PRO A 71 18.46 -13.71 9.84
C PRO A 71 17.69 -12.46 9.41
N GLY A 72 17.68 -12.18 8.11
CA GLY A 72 16.84 -11.12 7.57
C GLY A 72 15.37 -11.54 7.62
N VAL A 73 14.49 -10.60 7.97
CA VAL A 73 13.05 -10.83 8.11
C VAL A 73 12.32 -10.05 7.03
N TRP A 74 11.47 -10.75 6.28
CA TRP A 74 10.50 -10.15 5.39
C TRP A 74 9.17 -9.96 6.11
N LYS A 75 8.55 -8.80 5.92
CA LYS A 75 7.24 -8.47 6.46
C LYS A 75 6.38 -7.85 5.35
N SER A 76 5.28 -8.52 5.04
CA SER A 76 4.18 -7.93 4.26
C SER A 76 3.33 -7.09 5.19
N ASN A 77 3.30 -5.77 4.97
CA ASN A 77 2.49 -4.83 5.75
C ASN A 77 1.05 -4.80 5.21
N THR A 78 0.90 -4.65 3.89
CA THR A 78 -0.39 -4.73 3.20
C THR A 78 -0.25 -5.50 1.88
N LEU A 79 -1.33 -6.18 1.51
CA LEU A 79 -1.47 -6.84 0.21
C LEU A 79 -2.96 -6.94 -0.10
N TYR A 80 -3.46 -6.11 -1.00
CA TYR A 80 -4.88 -6.08 -1.31
C TYR A 80 -5.12 -5.79 -2.78
N LEU A 81 -6.24 -6.34 -3.26
CA LEU A 81 -6.82 -6.04 -4.55
C LEU A 81 -7.96 -5.04 -4.36
N GLU A 82 -8.01 -4.01 -5.18
CA GLU A 82 -8.99 -2.94 -5.13
C GLU A 82 -9.65 -2.69 -6.48
N ARG A 83 -10.93 -2.28 -6.43
CA ARG A 83 -11.67 -1.78 -7.60
C ARG A 83 -12.79 -0.82 -7.19
N GLY A 84 -12.83 0.32 -7.87
CA GLY A 84 -13.95 1.26 -7.81
C GLY A 84 -15.14 0.83 -8.69
N PHE A 85 -16.35 0.97 -8.15
CA PHE A 85 -17.62 0.72 -8.82
C PHE A 85 -18.45 2.01 -8.87
N ALA A 86 -18.42 2.67 -10.02
CA ALA A 86 -19.16 3.91 -10.30
C ALA A 86 -20.67 3.83 -9.94
N GLN A 87 -21.32 2.70 -10.24
CA GLN A 87 -22.75 2.49 -9.95
C GLN A 87 -23.09 2.49 -8.46
N LEU A 88 -22.11 2.16 -7.61
CA LEU A 88 -22.26 2.11 -6.16
C LEU A 88 -21.65 3.34 -5.47
N LEU A 89 -21.01 4.24 -6.25
CA LEU A 89 -20.18 5.33 -5.74
C LEU A 89 -19.22 4.86 -4.64
N GLY A 90 -18.65 3.67 -4.83
CA GLY A 90 -17.91 2.98 -3.78
C GLY A 90 -16.77 2.12 -4.31
N THR A 91 -15.86 1.76 -3.41
CA THR A 91 -14.63 1.02 -3.68
C THR A 91 -14.61 -0.28 -2.89
N LEU A 92 -14.43 -1.39 -3.61
CA LEU A 92 -14.24 -2.72 -3.04
C LEU A 92 -12.76 -3.00 -2.86
N ARG A 93 -12.37 -3.46 -1.67
CA ARG A 93 -11.01 -3.90 -1.35
C ARG A 93 -11.03 -5.29 -0.71
N VAL A 94 -10.12 -6.16 -1.14
CA VAL A 94 -9.99 -7.54 -0.64
C VAL A 94 -8.53 -7.86 -0.35
N GLY A 95 -8.22 -8.37 0.84
CA GLY A 95 -6.87 -8.79 1.24
C GLY A 95 -6.45 -8.30 2.62
N ASP A 96 -5.14 -8.13 2.82
CA ASP A 96 -4.52 -7.63 4.05
C ASP A 96 -4.44 -6.10 4.03
N MET A 97 -5.16 -5.44 4.95
CA MET A 97 -5.30 -3.99 4.98
C MET A 97 -5.50 -3.45 6.40
N TYR A 98 -5.60 -2.13 6.49
CA TYR A 98 -5.84 -1.37 7.72
C TYR A 98 -7.22 -0.70 7.66
N THR A 99 -7.90 -0.57 8.80
CA THR A 99 -9.11 0.27 8.90
C THR A 99 -8.75 1.75 8.86
N SER A 100 -9.75 2.58 8.50
CA SER A 100 -9.61 4.04 8.62
C SER A 100 -9.55 4.45 10.09
N SER A 101 -8.89 5.57 10.37
CA SER A 101 -8.73 6.12 11.72
C SER A 101 -9.62 7.34 12.00
N ASP A 102 -10.73 7.47 11.29
CA ASP A 102 -11.59 8.66 11.39
C ASP A 102 -12.32 8.75 12.75
N ILE A 103 -12.66 7.60 13.34
CA ILE A 103 -13.41 7.50 14.61
C ILE A 103 -12.70 6.60 15.63
N PHE A 104 -12.02 5.56 15.17
CA PHE A 104 -11.35 4.56 16.02
C PHE A 104 -9.89 4.37 15.63
N ASP A 105 -9.11 3.73 16.50
CA ASP A 105 -7.74 3.35 16.16
C ASP A 105 -7.70 2.43 14.93
N SER A 106 -6.65 2.58 14.11
CA SER A 106 -6.46 1.71 12.95
C SER A 106 -6.11 0.30 13.42
N VAL A 107 -6.86 -0.68 12.92
CA VAL A 107 -6.58 -2.09 13.13
C VAL A 107 -6.23 -2.76 11.81
N ARG A 108 -5.27 -3.68 11.86
CA ARG A 108 -4.92 -4.53 10.72
C ARG A 108 -5.87 -5.72 10.66
N PHE A 109 -6.40 -6.03 9.48
CA PHE A 109 -7.23 -7.19 9.26
C PHE A 109 -7.05 -7.76 7.84
N SER A 110 -7.45 -9.02 7.67
CA SER A 110 -7.50 -9.71 6.39
C SER A 110 -8.96 -9.97 6.05
N GLY A 111 -9.47 -9.43 4.94
CA GLY A 111 -10.88 -9.58 4.62
C GLY A 111 -11.35 -8.76 3.44
N VAL A 112 -12.64 -8.44 3.43
CA VAL A 112 -13.33 -7.65 2.39
C VAL A 112 -13.85 -6.37 3.01
N ARG A 113 -13.69 -5.24 2.31
CA ARG A 113 -14.25 -3.94 2.68
C ARG A 113 -14.88 -3.29 1.46
N LEU A 114 -16.07 -2.74 1.63
CA LEU A 114 -16.70 -1.80 0.69
C LEU A 114 -16.82 -0.46 1.41
N PHE A 115 -16.37 0.62 0.78
CA PHE A 115 -16.41 1.97 1.35
C PHE A 115 -16.68 3.01 0.26
N SER A 116 -17.29 4.14 0.64
CA SER A 116 -17.58 5.30 -0.19
C SER A 116 -16.78 6.50 0.29
#